data_AF-A0A0A2LAR5-F1
#
_entry.id   AF-A0A0A2LAR5-F1
#
_cell.length_a   1.000
_cell.length_b   1.000
_cell.length_c   1.000
_cell.angle_alpha   90.00
_cell.angle_beta   90.00
_cell.angle_gamma   90.00
#
_symmetry.space_group_name_H-M   'P 1'
#
loop_
_entity.id
_entity.type
_entity.pdbx_description
1 polymer ?
#
loop_
_entity_poly.entity_id
_entity_poly.type
_entity_poly.pdbx_seq_one_letter_code
_entity_poly.pdbx_strand_id
1 'polypeptide(L)'
;MCYKVVERFSVCKCLYFEHSIDPCSAYGQRGHEVQEKTVLVGYTCDKHSGRGIYAVLPEARQWPDSGYGSRVLSRSEGGSGSEEENW
;
A
#
# COMPACT_ATOMS: atom_id res chain seq x y z
N MET A 1 10.79 -12.63 28.62
CA MET A 1 10.00 -12.99 27.44
C MET A 1 10.78 -12.55 26.22
N CYS A 2 11.01 -13.46 25.28
CA CYS A 2 11.68 -13.13 24.03
C CYS A 2 10.68 -12.50 23.07
N TYR A 3 11.17 -11.58 22.25
CA TYR A 3 10.34 -10.89 21.29
C TYR A 3 10.87 -11.06 19.88
N LYS A 4 9.97 -11.18 18.91
CA LYS A 4 10.28 -11.07 17.50
C LYS A 4 9.52 -9.89 16.93
N VAL A 5 10.23 -8.86 16.49
CA VAL A 5 9.59 -7.69 15.89
C VAL A 5 9.36 -7.96 14.41
N VAL A 6 8.12 -7.77 13.95
CA VAL A 6 7.74 -7.92 12.54
C VAL A 6 7.15 -6.62 12.06
N GLU A 7 7.78 -6.02 11.06
CA GLU A 7 7.33 -4.77 10.47
C GLU A 7 6.40 -5.07 9.30
N ARG A 8 5.22 -4.47 9.31
CA ARG A 8 4.20 -4.65 8.27
C ARG A 8 3.61 -3.32 7.81
N PHE A 9 3.07 -3.32 6.60
CA PHE A 9 2.29 -2.19 6.09
C PHE A 9 0.91 -2.13 6.75
N SER A 10 0.40 -0.93 7.02
CA SER A 10 -0.82 -0.72 7.79
C SER A 10 -2.08 -1.19 7.06
N VAL A 11 -2.14 -1.01 5.73
CA VAL A 11 -3.32 -1.39 4.92
C VAL A 11 -3.25 -2.85 4.48
N CYS A 12 -2.21 -3.23 3.74
CA CYS A 12 -2.13 -4.54 3.10
C CYS A 12 -1.51 -5.63 3.98
N LYS A 13 -0.99 -5.28 5.17
CA LYS A 13 -0.31 -6.19 6.12
C LYS A 13 0.85 -6.99 5.52
N CYS A 14 1.34 -6.60 4.33
CA CYS A 14 2.52 -7.20 3.73
C CYS A 14 3.72 -7.05 4.66
N LEU A 15 4.57 -8.06 4.68
CA LEU A 15 5.84 -8.02 5.40
C LEU A 15 6.72 -6.93 4.78
N TYR A 16 7.18 -6.01 5.61
CA TYR A 16 8.24 -5.06 5.26
C TYR A 16 9.58 -5.65 5.69
N PHE A 17 9.69 -6.05 6.96
CA PHE A 17 10.92 -6.61 7.51
C PHE A 17 10.63 -7.54 8.69
N GLU A 18 11.39 -8.64 8.81
CA GLU A 18 11.35 -9.53 9.97
C GLU A 18 12.69 -9.43 10.72
N HIS A 19 12.62 -8.99 11.98
CA HIS A 19 13.80 -8.91 12.83
C HIS A 19 14.13 -10.27 13.44
N SER A 20 15.41 -10.44 13.78
CA SER A 20 15.84 -11.55 14.63
C SER A 20 15.16 -11.50 15.99
N ILE A 21 15.06 -12.65 16.65
CA ILE A 21 14.52 -12.76 18.00
C ILE A 21 15.44 -12.00 18.97
N ASP A 22 14.87 -11.11 19.78
CA ASP A 22 15.51 -10.50 20.94
C ASP A 22 15.48 -11.50 22.11
N PRO A 23 16.62 -12.11 22.47
CA PRO A 23 16.66 -13.14 23.49
C PRO A 23 16.62 -12.51 24.88
N CYS A 24 15.74 -13.01 25.73
CA CYS A 24 15.80 -12.71 27.16
C CYS A 24 16.72 -13.70 27.89
N SER A 25 16.97 -13.47 29.18
CA SER A 25 17.85 -14.31 30.01
C SER A 25 17.46 -15.79 30.10
N ALA A 26 16.20 -16.13 29.79
CA ALA A 26 15.68 -17.49 29.78
C ALA A 26 15.58 -18.10 28.37
N TYR A 27 16.19 -17.47 27.35
CA TYR A 27 16.16 -17.97 25.98
C TYR A 27 16.69 -19.41 25.90
N GLY A 28 15.96 -20.30 25.24
CA GLY A 28 16.28 -21.74 25.11
C GLY A 28 15.85 -22.62 26.30
N GLN A 29 15.28 -22.06 27.37
CA GLN A 29 14.70 -22.84 28.46
C GLN A 29 13.32 -23.42 28.07
N ARG A 30 12.97 -24.59 28.62
CA ARG A 30 11.64 -25.19 28.39
C ARG A 30 10.54 -24.30 28.97
N GLY A 31 9.42 -24.20 28.25
CA GLY A 31 8.29 -23.35 28.64
C GLY A 31 8.49 -21.86 28.34
N HIS A 32 9.51 -21.52 27.54
CA HIS A 32 9.76 -20.16 27.11
C HIS A 32 9.19 -19.89 25.72
N GLU A 33 8.16 -19.05 25.63
CA GLU A 33 7.54 -18.68 24.35
C GLU A 33 8.12 -17.38 23.80
N VAL A 34 8.31 -17.34 22.48
CA VAL A 34 8.68 -16.14 21.74
C VAL A 34 7.39 -15.43 21.33
N GLN A 35 7.24 -14.17 21.75
CA GLN A 35 6.09 -13.36 21.36
C GLN A 35 6.41 -12.53 20.12
N GLU A 36 5.55 -12.63 19.11
CA GLU A 36 5.64 -11.76 17.94
C GLU A 36 5.01 -10.39 18.25
N LYS A 37 5.71 -9.30 17.93
CA LYS A 37 5.21 -7.94 18.01
C LYS A 37 5.19 -7.31 16.62
N THR A 38 4.00 -7.01 16.13
CA THR A 38 3.84 -6.32 14.85
C THR A 38 3.96 -4.81 15.02
N VAL A 39 4.82 -4.19 14.22
CA VAL A 39 4.95 -2.74 14.11
C VAL A 39 4.48 -2.30 12.72
N LEU A 40 3.67 -1.25 12.66
CA LEU A 40 3.18 -0.70 11.41
C LEU A 40 4.09 0.44 10.95
N VAL A 41 4.72 0.30 9.78
CA VAL A 41 5.81 1.19 9.34
C VAL A 41 5.48 2.06 8.11
N GLY A 42 4.37 1.80 7.43
CA GLY A 42 3.97 2.55 6.23
C GLY A 42 2.57 2.20 5.75
N TYR A 43 2.08 2.88 4.72
CA TYR A 43 0.70 2.74 4.22
C TYR A 43 0.50 1.45 3.39
N THR A 44 1.16 1.36 2.24
CA THR A 44 1.07 0.23 1.28
C THR A 44 2.45 -0.18 0.77
N CYS A 45 2.68 -1.47 0.53
CA CYS A 45 3.90 -1.94 -0.14
C CYS A 45 3.91 -1.59 -1.63
N ASP A 46 5.04 -1.74 -2.32
CA ASP A 46 5.16 -1.37 -3.75
C ASP A 46 4.17 -2.09 -4.67
N LYS A 47 3.78 -3.32 -4.33
CA LYS A 47 2.78 -4.10 -5.07
C LYS A 47 1.36 -3.58 -4.92
N HIS A 48 1.08 -2.88 -3.81
CA HIS A 48 -0.23 -2.32 -3.47
C HIS A 48 -0.24 -0.79 -3.51
N SER A 49 0.92 -0.16 -3.70
CA SER A 49 1.05 1.22 -4.13
C SER A 49 0.61 1.26 -5.58
N GLY A 50 -0.33 2.15 -5.95
CA GLY A 50 -1.02 2.18 -7.25
C GLY A 50 -0.12 2.21 -8.51
N ARG A 51 1.21 2.18 -8.35
CA ARG A 51 2.26 2.16 -9.37
C ARG A 51 2.15 1.06 -10.42
N GLY A 52 1.38 0.01 -10.17
CA GLY A 52 1.16 -1.06 -11.13
C GLY A 52 0.29 -0.72 -12.35
N ILE A 53 -0.53 0.34 -12.29
CA ILE A 53 -1.46 0.65 -13.41
C ILE A 53 -0.82 1.60 -14.44
N TYR A 54 0.10 2.47 -14.03
CA TYR A 54 0.73 3.46 -14.91
C TYR A 54 2.05 2.99 -15.55
N ALA A 55 2.60 1.85 -15.14
CA ALA A 55 3.83 1.30 -15.72
C ALA A 55 3.62 0.59 -17.07
N VAL A 56 2.37 0.40 -17.52
CA VAL A 56 2.02 -0.29 -18.78
C VAL A 56 1.75 0.69 -19.94
N LEU A 57 1.62 2.01 -19.68
CA LEU A 57 1.51 2.99 -20.76
C LEU A 57 2.83 3.77 -20.95
N PRO A 58 3.47 3.69 -22.13
CA PRO A 58 4.74 4.38 -22.41
C PRO A 58 4.63 5.92 -22.55
N GLU A 59 3.49 6.55 -22.24
CA GLU A 59 3.28 7.98 -22.51
C GLU A 59 2.61 8.79 -21.38
N ALA A 60 2.64 8.34 -20.13
CA ALA A 60 2.16 9.16 -19.01
C ALA A 60 3.30 10.02 -18.42
N ARG A 61 3.80 10.99 -19.19
CA ARG A 61 4.56 12.11 -18.62
C ARG A 61 3.60 13.07 -17.95
N GLN A 62 3.99 13.50 -16.75
CA GLN A 62 3.50 14.68 -16.05
C GLN A 62 2.07 14.58 -15.48
N TRP A 63 1.94 14.36 -14.16
CA TRP A 63 1.30 15.33 -13.27
C TRP A 63 1.46 14.97 -11.78
N PRO A 64 1.81 15.94 -10.92
CA PRO A 64 1.71 15.80 -9.48
C PRO A 64 0.31 16.25 -9.06
N ASP A 65 -0.54 15.34 -8.58
CA ASP A 65 -1.73 15.76 -7.85
C ASP A 65 -1.84 15.05 -6.51
N SER A 66 -1.88 15.89 -5.49
CA SER A 66 -2.16 15.58 -4.10
C SER A 66 -3.67 15.68 -3.95
N GLY A 67 -4.39 14.56 -3.89
CA GLY A 67 -5.85 14.65 -3.87
C GLY A 67 -6.53 13.45 -3.22
N TYR A 68 -6.94 13.64 -1.97
CA TYR A 68 -8.02 12.89 -1.34
C TYR A 68 -9.22 12.75 -2.30
N GLY A 69 -9.63 11.53 -2.63
CA GLY A 69 -10.79 11.29 -3.50
C GLY A 69 -11.68 10.17 -2.95
N SER A 70 -12.51 10.50 -1.96
CA SER A 70 -13.65 9.67 -1.58
C SER A 70 -14.60 9.50 -2.76
N ARG A 71 -15.10 8.28 -2.93
CA ARG A 71 -16.02 7.83 -3.99
C ARG A 71 -17.19 8.80 -4.17
N VAL A 72 -17.45 9.21 -5.41
CA VAL A 72 -18.78 9.69 -5.82
C VAL A 72 -19.21 8.92 -7.07
N LEU A 73 -20.16 8.01 -6.84
CA LEU A 73 -21.11 7.54 -7.84
C LEU A 73 -21.97 8.73 -8.27
N SER A 74 -22.00 9.06 -9.56
CA SER A 74 -23.10 9.71 -10.31
C SER A 74 -22.57 9.96 -11.72
N ARG A 75 -22.91 9.14 -12.72
CA ARG A 75 -24.14 9.18 -13.54
C ARG A 75 -24.22 10.45 -14.41
N SER A 76 -24.62 10.22 -15.66
CA SER A 76 -24.99 11.17 -16.72
C SER A 76 -23.85 11.60 -17.65
N GLU A 77 -23.98 11.69 -18.96
CA GLU A 77 -25.00 11.32 -19.95
C GLU A 77 -24.32 11.56 -21.33
N GLY A 78 -24.74 10.83 -22.36
CA GLY A 78 -24.17 10.95 -23.72
C GLY A 78 -24.53 12.26 -24.43
N GLY A 79 -23.81 12.55 -25.51
CA GLY A 79 -24.16 13.63 -26.43
C GLY A 79 -23.07 13.92 -27.47
N SER A 80 -23.09 13.16 -28.57
CA SER A 80 -22.37 13.46 -29.82
C SER A 80 -23.15 14.48 -30.64
N GLY A 81 -22.50 15.54 -31.13
CA GLY A 81 -23.05 16.50 -32.09
C GLY A 81 -21.98 16.99 -33.04
N SER A 82 -22.19 16.75 -34.33
CA SER A 82 -21.42 17.18 -35.49
C SER A 82 -22.25 18.20 -36.27
N GLU A 83 -21.70 19.37 -36.60
CA GLU A 83 -22.20 20.37 -37.57
C GLU A 83 -21.05 21.42 -37.69
N GLU A 84 -20.27 21.53 -38.78
CA GLU A 84 -20.51 22.12 -40.11
C GLU A 84 -20.65 23.66 -40.16
N GLU A 85 -20.02 24.24 -41.21
CA GLU A 85 -20.16 25.60 -41.77
C GLU A 85 -19.26 26.77 -41.31
N ASN A 86 -18.22 26.99 -42.13
CA ASN A 86 -18.02 28.16 -43.01
C ASN A 86 -17.93 29.57 -42.39
N TRP A 87 -16.74 30.19 -42.50
CA TRP A 87 -16.49 31.53 -43.05
C TRP A 87 -15.07 31.61 -43.62
#